data_AF-A0AAN4Z740-F1
#
_entry.id   AF-A0AAN4Z740-F1
#
_cell.length_a   1.000
_cell.length_b   1.000
_cell.length_c   1.000
_cell.angle_alpha   90.00
_cell.angle_beta   90.00
_cell.angle_gamma   90.00
#
_symmetry.space_group_name_H-M   'P 1'
#
loop_
_entity.id
_entity.type
_entity.pdbx_description
1 polymer ?
#
loop_
_entity_poly.entity_id
_entity_poly.type
_entity_poly.pdbx_seq_one_letter_code
_entity_poly.pdbx_strand_id
1 'polypeptide(L)'
;VETRKLYCRKCEGHGQKVLIKNHSKVCLYKHCLCKTCSFVTLMRKKSNERQRSHYRKRSRDEDTATTAIRKASSEDKHIGQ
;
A
#
# COMPACT_ATOMS: atom_id res chain seq x y z
N VAL A 1 16.40 4.69 18.65
CA VAL A 1 15.23 3.97 18.10
C VAL A 1 15.71 2.67 17.50
N GLU A 2 15.42 1.52 18.11
CA GLU A 2 15.81 0.22 17.56
C GLU A 2 14.94 -0.11 16.34
N THR A 3 15.55 -0.29 15.18
CA THR A 3 14.82 -0.61 13.93
C THR A 3 14.35 -2.06 13.96
N ARG A 4 13.03 -2.28 13.85
CA ARG A 4 12.46 -3.63 13.78
C ARG A 4 13.03 -4.41 12.59
N LYS A 5 13.63 -5.56 12.86
CA LYS A 5 14.14 -6.49 11.84
C LYS A 5 12.97 -7.21 11.18
N LEU A 6 12.87 -7.09 9.85
CA LEU A 6 11.87 -7.78 9.03
C LEU A 6 12.50 -8.97 8.32
N TYR A 7 11.81 -10.11 8.38
CA TYR A 7 12.24 -11.36 7.74
C TYR A 7 11.44 -11.66 6.47
N CYS A 8 12.06 -12.44 5.58
CA CYS A 8 11.41 -12.89 4.36
C CYS A 8 10.40 -14.00 4.68
N ARG A 9 9.11 -13.67 4.65
CA ARG A 9 8.03 -14.65 4.90
C ARG A 9 8.07 -15.90 4.03
N LYS A 10 8.61 -15.83 2.80
CA LYS A 10 8.76 -17.02 1.95
C LYS A 10 9.82 -17.96 2.51
N CYS A 11 10.98 -17.43 2.92
CA CYS A 11 12.03 -18.21 3.58
C CYS A 11 11.56 -18.79 4.90
N GLU A 12 10.83 -18.02 5.71
CA GLU A 12 10.30 -18.50 6.98
C GLU A 12 9.35 -19.69 6.79
N GLY A 13 8.52 -19.66 5.74
CA GLY A 13 7.65 -20.78 5.35
C GLY A 13 8.38 -22.05 4.90
N HIS A 14 9.71 -21.99 4.72
CA HIS A 14 10.60 -23.10 4.43
C HIS A 14 11.65 -23.33 5.54
N GLY A 15 11.44 -22.77 6.74
CA GLY A 15 12.31 -22.98 7.91
C GLY A 15 13.55 -22.07 7.98
N GLN A 16 13.67 -21.09 7.08
CA GLN A 16 14.85 -20.22 6.98
C GLN A 16 14.54 -18.79 7.44
N LYS A 17 15.28 -18.26 8.42
CA LYS A 17 15.13 -16.88 8.90
C LYS A 17 16.12 -15.94 8.21
N VAL A 18 15.72 -15.40 7.06
CA VAL A 18 16.55 -14.47 6.27
C VAL A 18 15.98 -13.07 6.34
N LEU A 19 16.83 -12.07 6.63
CA LEU A 19 16.41 -10.66 6.64
C LEU A 19 15.93 -10.22 5.26
N ILE A 20 14.84 -9.46 5.19
CA ILE A 20 14.25 -9.05 3.91
C ILE A 20 15.05 -7.93 3.22
N LYS A 21 15.87 -7.18 3.98
CA LYS A 21 16.68 -6.07 3.46
C LYS A 21 17.60 -6.60 2.36
N ASN A 22 17.40 -6.11 1.13
CA ASN A 22 18.14 -6.51 -0.09
C ASN A 22 18.00 -7.98 -0.53
N HIS A 23 17.11 -8.75 0.10
CA HIS A 23 17.00 -10.19 -0.15
C HIS A 23 16.19 -10.56 -1.41
N SER A 24 15.32 -9.66 -1.89
CA SER A 24 14.35 -9.96 -2.95
C SER A 24 14.96 -10.52 -4.24
N LYS A 25 16.19 -10.13 -4.59
CA LYS A 25 16.89 -10.58 -5.81
C LYS A 25 17.53 -11.96 -5.67
N VAL A 26 17.97 -12.32 -4.45
CA VAL A 26 18.72 -13.56 -4.16
C VAL A 26 17.89 -14.63 -3.45
N CYS A 27 16.60 -14.37 -3.26
CA CYS A 27 15.70 -15.29 -2.57
C CYS A 27 15.52 -16.59 -3.36
N LEU A 28 15.98 -17.71 -2.80
CA LEU A 28 15.80 -19.06 -3.37
C LEU A 28 14.32 -19.42 -3.58
N TYR A 29 13.44 -18.89 -2.73
CA TYR A 29 11.99 -19.14 -2.80
C TYR A 29 11.21 -18.05 -3.54
N LYS A 30 11.90 -17.10 -4.23
CA LYS A 30 11.24 -15.99 -4.94
C LYS A 30 10.14 -16.49 -5.87
N HIS A 31 10.43 -17.57 -6.60
CA HIS A 31 9.53 -18.18 -7.58
C HIS A 31 8.87 -19.48 -7.08
N CYS A 32 9.01 -19.82 -5.79
CA CYS A 32 8.34 -20.99 -5.22
C CYS A 32 6.80 -20.83 -5.27
N LEU A 33 6.12 -21.92 -5.66
CA LEU A 33 4.66 -22.01 -5.84
C LEU A 33 3.98 -22.99 -4.86
N CYS A 34 4.69 -23.46 -3.83
CA CYS A 34 4.09 -24.31 -2.80
C CYS A 34 2.89 -23.62 -2.12
N LYS A 35 2.03 -24.41 -1.46
CA LYS A 35 0.81 -23.91 -0.76
C LYS A 35 1.11 -22.69 0.12
N THR A 36 2.18 -22.74 0.91
CA THR A 36 2.62 -21.65 1.79
C THR A 36 3.02 -20.39 1.01
N CYS A 37 3.88 -20.52 0.00
CA CYS A 37 4.36 -19.38 -0.80
C CYS A 37 3.26 -18.75 -1.66
N SER A 38 2.33 -19.57 -2.15
CA SER A 38 1.14 -19.11 -2.88
C SER A 38 0.22 -18.30 -1.97
N PHE A 39 0.00 -18.75 -0.73
CA PHE A 39 -0.74 -17.98 0.27
C PHE A 39 -0.08 -16.64 0.61
N VAL A 40 1.25 -16.62 0.83
CA VAL A 40 2.01 -15.38 1.07
C VAL A 40 1.85 -14.39 -0.08
N THR A 41 1.91 -14.88 -1.32
CA THR A 41 1.76 -14.06 -2.53
C THR A 41 0.34 -13.48 -2.64
N LEU A 42 -0.69 -14.31 -2.40
CA LEU A 42 -2.09 -13.88 -2.38
C LEU A 42 -2.34 -12.79 -1.32
N MET A 43 -1.81 -12.96 -0.11
CA MET A 43 -1.98 -11.99 0.97
C MET A 43 -1.30 -10.66 0.67
N ARG A 44 -0.11 -10.68 0.06
CA ARG A 44 0.55 -9.45 -0.40
C ARG A 44 -0.28 -8.73 -1.47
N LYS A 45 -0.84 -9.46 -2.45
CA LYS A 45 -1.70 -8.88 -3.49
C LYS A 45 -2.93 -8.20 -2.88
N LYS A 46 -3.65 -8.90 -1.99
CA LYS A 46 -4.82 -8.35 -1.28
C LYS A 46 -4.47 -7.10 -0.45
N SER A 47 -3.33 -7.11 0.24
CA SER A 47 -2.86 -5.95 1.02
C SER A 47 -2.62 -4.74 0.12
N ASN A 48 -1.88 -4.92 -0.97
CA ASN A 48 -1.56 -3.84 -1.90
C ASN A 48 -2.82 -3.28 -2.58
N GLU A 49 -3.78 -4.12 -2.92
CA GLU A 49 -5.06 -3.71 -3.50
C GLU A 49 -5.88 -2.86 -2.54
N ARG A 50 -6.00 -3.27 -1.27
CA ARG A 50 -6.66 -2.47 -0.24
C ARG A 50 -5.99 -1.11 -0.06
N GLN A 51 -4.65 -1.09 0.01
CA GLN A 51 -3.89 0.16 0.12
C GLN A 51 -4.14 1.09 -1.07
N ARG A 52 -4.15 0.55 -2.30
CA ARG A 52 -4.48 1.32 -3.50
C ARG A 52 -5.90 1.87 -3.48
N SER A 53 -6.87 1.08 -3.05
CA SER A 53 -8.27 1.52 -2.91
C SER A 53 -8.39 2.67 -1.91
N HIS A 54 -7.76 2.55 -0.73
CA HIS A 54 -7.72 3.62 0.27
C HIS A 54 -7.06 4.90 -0.28
N TYR A 55 -5.97 4.77 -1.01
CA TYR A 55 -5.30 5.92 -1.64
C TYR A 55 -6.20 6.62 -2.67
N ARG A 56 -6.86 5.86 -3.56
CA ARG A 56 -7.78 6.40 -4.57
C ARG A 56 -8.97 7.11 -3.93
N LYS A 57 -9.55 6.54 -2.87
CA LYS A 57 -10.66 7.17 -2.15
C LYS A 57 -10.23 8.51 -1.55
N ARG A 58 -9.07 8.54 -0.87
CA ARG A 58 -8.51 9.77 -0.29
C ARG A 58 -8.26 10.85 -1.35
N SER A 59 -7.67 10.47 -2.48
CA SER A 59 -7.43 11.40 -3.60
C SER A 59 -8.75 12.02 -4.10
N ARG A 60 -9.79 11.20 -4.27
CA ARG A 60 -11.11 11.68 -4.70
C ARG A 60 -11.74 12.63 -3.69
N ASP A 61 -11.62 12.31 -2.40
CA ASP A 61 -12.14 13.15 -1.31
C ASP A 61 -11.41 14.51 -1.29
N GLU A 62 -10.11 14.54 -1.56
CA GLU A 62 -9.28 15.75 -1.70
C GLU A 62 -9.67 16.61 -2.91
N ASP A 63 -9.91 15.99 -4.07
CA ASP A 63 -10.39 16.67 -5.28
C ASP A 63 -11.78 17.30 -5.06
N THR A 64 -12.68 16.61 -4.35
CA THR A 64 -13.98 17.17 -3.97
C THR A 64 -13.87 18.29 -2.96
N ALA A 65 -12.97 18.19 -1.98
CA ALA A 65 -12.76 19.24 -0.99
C ALA A 65 -12.20 20.52 -1.63
N THR A 66 -11.18 20.39 -2.49
CA THR A 66 -10.60 21.54 -3.21
C THR A 66 -11.59 22.18 -4.18
N THR A 67 -12.44 21.40 -4.84
CA THR A 67 -13.50 21.92 -5.71
C THR A 67 -14.59 22.64 -4.91
N ALA A 68 -14.99 22.11 -3.75
CA ALA A 68 -15.96 22.75 -2.86
C ALA A 68 -15.44 24.10 -2.32
N ILE A 69 -14.17 24.16 -1.91
CA ILE A 69 -13.54 25.41 -1.44
C ILE A 69 -13.50 26.48 -2.55
N ARG A 70 -13.15 26.08 -3.79
CA ARG A 70 -13.17 27.00 -4.95
C ARG A 70 -14.56 27.54 -5.25
N LYS A 71 -15.60 26.70 -5.17
CA LYS A 71 -17.00 27.13 -5.38
C LYS A 71 -17.46 28.12 -4.30
N ALA A 72 -17.21 27.83 -3.02
CA ALA A 72 -17.57 28.71 -1.92
C ALA A 72 -16.93 30.12 -2.02
N SER A 73 -15.73 30.21 -2.59
CA SER A 73 -15.04 31.50 -2.81
C SER A 73 -15.62 32.33 -3.98
N SER A 74 -16.47 31.73 -4.81
CA SER A 74 -17.03 32.34 -6.02
C SER A 74 -18.44 32.92 -5.80
N GLU A 75 -19.16 32.43 -4.78
CA GLU A 75 -20.56 32.75 -4.50
C GLU A 75 -20.73 34.06 -3.69
N ASP A 76 -19.64 34.61 -3.13
CA ASP A 76 -19.62 35.87 -2.35
C ASP A 76 -19.54 37.15 -3.21
N LYS A 77 -19.48 37.05 -4.54
CA LYS A 77 -19.30 38.22 -5.45
C LYS A 77 -20.58 38.77 -6.11
N HIS A 78 -21.78 38.39 -5.64
CA HIS A 78 -23.03 38.77 -6.31
C HIS A 78 -24.12 39.39 -5.39
N ILE A 79 -23.72 40.05 -4.32
CA ILE A 79 -24.56 41.03 -3.61
C ILE A 79 -23.80 42.36 -3.62
N GLY A 80 -24.30 43.32 -4.38
CA GLY A 80 -23.64 44.61 -4.57
C GLY A 80 -24.07 45.28 -5.86
N GLN A 81 -25.37 45.48 -6.01
CA GLN A 81 -25.94 46.42 -6.96
C GLN A 81 -27.01 47.24 -6.26
#